data_AF-A0A2P5GVJ5-F1
#
_entry.id   AF-A0A2P5GVJ5-F1
#
_cell.length_a   1.000
_cell.length_b   1.000
_cell.length_c   1.000
_cell.angle_alpha   90.00
_cell.angle_beta   90.00
_cell.angle_gamma   90.00
#
_symmetry.space_group_name_H-M   'P 1'
#
loop_
_entity.id
_entity.type
_entity.pdbx_description
1 polymer ?
#
loop_
_entity_poly.entity_id
_entity_poly.type
_entity_poly.pdbx_seq_one_letter_code
_entity_poly.pdbx_strand_id
1 'polypeptide(L)'
;MNDILLEYAYRRIGELEKLLLVDVKETIWPVEVGLVYSQIESAGQLPAHHQNRLKHHINRMWLEKMPVPAIVAAARSLAIAMEKYA
;
A
#
# COMPACT_ATOMS: atom_id res chain seq x y z
N MET A 1 12.76 -27.93 12.74
CA MET A 1 11.84 -28.34 11.65
C MET A 1 10.78 -27.26 11.39
N ASN A 2 10.11 -26.73 12.42
CA ASN A 2 9.16 -25.61 12.27
C ASN A 2 9.81 -24.31 11.76
N ASP A 3 11.03 -23.98 12.20
CA ASP A 3 11.73 -22.78 11.70
C ASP A 3 12.01 -22.83 10.19
N ILE A 4 12.41 -23.99 9.66
CA ILE A 4 12.71 -24.17 8.24
C ILE A 4 11.45 -23.98 7.39
N LEU A 5 10.31 -24.50 7.87
CA LEU A 5 9.02 -24.34 7.21
C LEU A 5 8.52 -22.89 7.27
N LEU A 6 8.76 -22.21 8.39
CA LEU A 6 8.41 -20.81 8.57
C LEU A 6 9.25 -19.90 7.67
N GLU A 7 10.56 -20.13 7.60
CA GLU A 7 11.49 -19.39 6.75
C GLU A 7 11.17 -19.60 5.26
N TYR A 8 10.83 -20.83 4.87
CA TYR A 8 10.34 -21.13 3.54
C TYR A 8 9.03 -20.41 3.21
N ALA A 9 8.08 -20.38 4.15
CA ALA A 9 6.81 -19.69 3.98
C ALA A 9 7.01 -18.18 3.78
N TYR A 10 7.85 -17.54 4.61
CA TYR A 10 8.19 -16.12 4.45
C TYR A 10 8.83 -15.82 3.10
N ARG A 11 9.82 -16.63 2.70
CA ARG A 11 10.48 -16.48 1.40
C ARG A 11 9.49 -16.61 0.25
N ARG A 12 8.59 -17.59 0.34
CA ARG A 12 7.59 -17.84 -0.70
C ARG A 12 6.55 -16.73 -0.79
N ILE A 13 6.15 -16.15 0.33
CA ILE A 13 5.27 -14.97 0.36
C ILE A 13 5.95 -13.79 -0.33
N GLY A 14 7.20 -13.48 0.00
CA GLY A 14 7.94 -12.38 -0.65
C GLY A 14 8.17 -12.60 -2.15
N GLU A 15 8.36 -13.86 -2.59
CA GLU A 15 8.41 -14.20 -4.03
C GLU A 15 7.06 -13.98 -4.72
N LEU A 16 5.96 -14.41 -4.09
CA LEU A 16 4.61 -14.24 -4.62
C LEU A 16 4.21 -12.76 -4.66
N GLU A 17 4.59 -11.98 -3.66
CA GLU A 17 4.38 -10.54 -3.67
C GLU A 17 5.10 -9.88 -4.84
N LYS A 18 6.36 -10.23 -5.11
CA LYS A 18 7.10 -9.71 -6.28
C LYS A 18 6.48 -10.12 -7.62
N LEU A 19 5.85 -11.29 -7.69
CA LEU A 19 5.23 -11.81 -8.92
C LEU A 19 3.81 -11.25 -9.15
N LEU A 20 3.03 -11.10 -8.08
CA LEU A 20 1.60 -10.76 -8.14
C LEU A 20 1.36 -9.26 -7.96
N LEU A 21 2.24 -8.56 -7.26
CA LEU A 21 2.15 -7.12 -7.08
C LEU A 21 2.96 -6.46 -8.18
N VAL A 22 2.25 -5.84 -9.13
CA VAL A 22 2.88 -5.02 -10.16
C VAL A 22 3.77 -4.00 -9.46
N ASP A 23 5.06 -4.00 -9.81
CA ASP A 23 6.00 -3.03 -9.29
C ASP A 23 5.55 -1.63 -9.70
N VAL A 24 5.07 -0.87 -8.71
CA VAL A 24 4.67 0.52 -8.92
C VAL A 24 5.97 1.32 -8.89
N LYS A 25 6.53 1.56 -10.08
CA LYS A 25 7.68 2.45 -10.26
C LYS A 25 7.48 3.71 -9.43
N GLU A 26 8.53 4.13 -8.71
CA GLU A 26 8.54 5.43 -8.05
C GLU A 26 8.18 6.50 -9.08
N THR A 27 6.95 6.99 -8.95
CA THR A 27 6.39 8.01 -9.81
C THR A 27 6.29 9.26 -8.97
N ILE A 28 6.64 10.41 -9.56
CA ILE A 28 6.36 11.70 -8.92
C ILE A 28 4.83 11.79 -8.85
N TRP A 29 4.30 11.75 -7.63
CA TRP A 29 2.86 11.78 -7.40
C TRP A 29 2.34 13.22 -7.49
N PRO A 30 1.14 13.43 -8.05
CA PRO A 30 0.45 14.72 -7.93
C PRO A 30 0.33 15.16 -6.47
N VAL A 31 0.34 16.48 -6.24
CA VAL A 31 0.24 17.06 -4.89
C VAL A 31 -1.01 16.58 -4.15
N GLU A 32 -2.10 16.39 -4.87
CA GLU A 32 -3.39 15.93 -4.36
C GLU A 32 -3.29 14.54 -3.72
N VAL A 33 -2.52 13.64 -4.33
CA VAL A 33 -2.26 12.30 -3.78
C VAL A 33 -1.46 12.43 -2.49
N GLY A 34 -0.47 13.33 -2.46
CA GLY A 34 0.30 13.64 -1.26
C GLY A 34 -0.55 14.19 -0.12
N LEU A 35 -1.50 15.08 -0.41
CA LEU A 35 -2.41 15.68 0.56
C LEU A 35 -3.39 14.68 1.18
N VAL A 36 -3.87 13.71 0.38
CA VAL A 36 -4.71 12.62 0.91
C VAL A 36 -3.86 11.65 1.73
N TYR A 37 -2.67 11.30 1.23
CA TYR A 37 -1.75 10.40 1.91
C TYR A 37 -1.32 10.94 3.28
N SER A 38 -1.05 12.25 3.41
CA SER A 38 -0.66 12.87 4.68
C SER A 38 -1.77 12.87 5.74
N GLN A 39 -3.03 12.62 5.36
CA GLN A 39 -4.15 12.48 6.31
C GLN A 39 -4.25 11.06 6.90
N ILE A 40 -3.35 10.15 6.51
CA ILE A 40 -3.28 8.77 6.98
C ILE A 40 -2.03 8.68 7.88
N GLU A 41 -2.22 8.90 9.18
CA GLU A 41 -1.14 9.04 10.17
C GLU A 41 -0.17 7.85 10.18
N SER A 42 -0.69 6.64 9.96
CA SER A 42 0.09 5.40 9.99
C SER A 42 0.76 5.04 8.66
N ALA A 43 0.41 5.73 7.57
CA ALA A 43 0.89 5.40 6.23
C ALA A 43 2.41 5.56 6.07
N GLY A 44 3.03 6.46 6.83
CA GLY A 44 4.49 6.66 6.82
C GLY A 44 5.29 5.54 7.48
N GLN A 45 4.64 4.69 8.30
CA GLN A 45 5.26 3.55 8.97
C GLN A 45 5.23 2.27 8.12
N LEU A 46 4.46 2.28 7.02
CA LEU A 46 4.42 1.17 6.09
C LEU A 46 5.77 1.00 5.37
N PRO A 47 6.18 -0.23 5.04
CA PRO A 47 7.26 -0.49 4.09
C PRO A 47 7.10 0.30 2.78
N ALA A 48 8.20 0.73 2.16
CA ALA A 48 8.19 1.61 0.99
C ALA A 48 7.30 1.09 -0.17
N HIS A 49 7.28 -0.22 -0.39
CA HIS A 49 6.44 -0.84 -1.42
C HIS A 49 4.93 -0.70 -1.10
N HIS A 50 4.54 -0.83 0.17
CA HIS A 50 3.16 -0.57 0.62
C HIS A 50 2.80 0.92 0.54
N GLN A 51 3.74 1.83 0.85
CA GLN A 51 3.51 3.27 0.67
C GLN A 51 3.22 3.61 -0.79
N ASN A 52 4.04 3.11 -1.72
CA ASN A 52 3.86 3.34 -3.16
C ASN A 52 2.52 2.78 -3.66
N ARG A 53 2.15 1.59 -3.17
CA ARG A 53 0.87 0.96 -3.50
C ARG A 53 -0.33 1.74 -2.96
N LEU A 54 -0.23 2.26 -1.73
CA LEU A 54 -1.26 3.11 -1.13
C LEU A 54 -1.45 4.40 -1.93
N LYS A 55 -0.36 5.09 -2.31
CA LYS A 55 -0.41 6.28 -3.18
C LYS A 55 -1.02 5.97 -4.55
N HIS A 56 -0.71 4.81 -5.12
CA HIS A 56 -1.32 4.35 -6.37
C HIS A 56 -2.85 4.17 -6.24
N HIS A 57 -3.35 3.54 -5.17
CA HIS A 57 -4.79 3.38 -4.94
C HIS A 57 -5.49 4.71 -4.70
N ILE A 58 -4.87 5.63 -3.95
CA ILE A 58 -5.37 7.02 -3.81
C ILE A 58 -5.52 7.68 -5.18
N ASN A 59 -4.47 7.62 -6.01
CA ASN A 59 -4.49 8.19 -7.36
C ASN A 59 -5.58 7.56 -8.24
N ARG A 60 -5.76 6.24 -8.16
CA ARG A 60 -6.79 5.54 -8.92
C ARG A 60 -8.20 5.98 -8.52
N MET A 61 -8.49 6.04 -7.22
CA MET A 61 -9.79 6.53 -6.73
C MET A 61 -10.05 7.98 -7.16
N TRP A 62 -9.01 8.81 -7.19
CA TRP A 62 -9.10 10.19 -7.67
C TRP A 62 -9.42 10.27 -9.16
N LEU A 63 -8.76 9.47 -10.00
CA LEU A 63 -9.02 9.38 -11.45
C LEU A 63 -10.45 8.87 -11.73
N GLU A 64 -10.95 7.96 -10.90
CA GLU A 64 -12.33 7.45 -10.92
C GLU A 64 -13.36 8.47 -10.38
N LYS A 65 -12.93 9.70 -10.05
CA LYS A 65 -13.78 10.81 -9.59
C LYS A 65 -14.49 10.54 -8.27
N MET A 66 -13.93 9.70 -7.40
CA MET A 66 -14.48 9.49 -6.06
C MET A 66 -14.39 10.77 -5.20
N PRO A 67 -15.38 11.04 -4.33
CA PRO A 67 -15.30 12.17 -3.39
C PRO A 67 -14.14 12.02 -2.40
N VAL A 68 -13.39 13.10 -2.17
CA VAL A 68 -12.18 13.09 -1.31
C VAL A 68 -12.42 12.47 0.08
N PRO A 69 -13.51 12.75 0.81
CA PRO A 69 -13.77 12.11 2.10
C PRO A 69 -13.87 10.58 2.00
N ALA A 70 -14.46 10.06 0.91
CA ALA A 70 -14.56 8.63 0.66
C ALA A 70 -13.19 8.02 0.32
N ILE A 71 -12.35 8.74 -0.44
CA ILE A 71 -10.96 8.34 -0.72
C ILE A 71 -10.17 8.21 0.58
N VAL A 72 -10.25 9.21 1.47
CA VAL A 72 -9.56 9.18 2.78
C VAL A 72 -10.02 7.99 3.62
N ALA A 73 -11.33 7.76 3.71
CA ALA A 73 -11.87 6.63 4.47
C ALA A 73 -11.40 5.28 3.91
N ALA A 74 -11.48 5.09 2.59
CA ALA A 74 -11.03 3.87 1.93
C ALA A 74 -9.52 3.64 2.07
N ALA A 75 -8.72 4.71 1.89
CA ALA A 75 -7.27 4.64 2.01
C ALA A 75 -6.82 4.34 3.46
N ARG A 76 -7.52 4.87 4.48
CA ARG A 76 -7.28 4.50 5.88
C ARG A 76 -7.56 3.01 6.13
N SER A 77 -8.70 2.50 5.68
CA SER A 77 -9.04 1.08 5.79
C SER A 77 -8.01 0.19 5.11
N LEU A 78 -7.51 0.62 3.94
CA LEU A 78 -6.45 -0.08 3.22
C LEU A 78 -5.11 -0.06 3.95
N ALA A 79 -4.72 1.08 4.53
CA ALA A 79 -3.47 1.21 5.29
C ALA A 79 -3.47 0.28 6.51
N ILE A 80 -4.57 0.22 7.26
CA ILE A 80 -4.75 -0.71 8.40
C ILE A 80 -4.62 -2.17 7.94
N ALA A 81 -5.22 -2.50 6.79
CA ALA A 81 -5.12 -3.85 6.25
C ALA A 81 -3.69 -4.19 5.81
N MET A 82 -2.99 -3.25 5.18
CA MET A 82 -1.58 -3.43 4.81
C MET A 82 -0.70 -3.63 6.05
N GLU A 83 -0.86 -2.82 7.10
CA GLU A 83 -0.11 -2.97 8.36
C GLU A 83 -0.28 -4.34 9.01
N LYS A 84 -1.47 -4.92 8.94
CA LYS A 84 -1.75 -6.24 9.52
C LYS A 84 -0.95 -7.37 8.86
N TYR A 85 -0.53 -7.18 7.60
CA TYR A 85 0.13 -8.21 6.78
C TYR A 85 1.49 -7.75 6.23
N ALA A 86 2.04 -6.65 6.77
CA ALA A 86 3.32 -6.04 6.36
C ALA A 86 4.54 -6.64 7.06
#